data_AF-A0A7X6D2Q4-F1
#
_entry.id   AF-A0A7X6D2Q4-F1
#
_cell.length_a   1.000
_cell.length_b   1.000
_cell.length_c   1.000
_cell.angle_alpha   90.00
_cell.angle_beta   90.00
_cell.angle_gamma   90.00
#
_symmetry.space_group_name_H-M   'P 1'
#
loop_
_entity.id
_entity.type
_entity.pdbx_description
1 polymer ?
#
loop_
_entity_poly.entity_id
_entity_poly.type
_entity_poly.pdbx_seq_one_letter_code
_entity_poly.pdbx_strand_id
1 'polypeptide(L)'
;MPAAGPGADTPPGPPAARDAVRLARRLGDPALLAFALNGAFMQEFRSTGRSAARAGIGAELLELARRHGMVRFEVLAHLVLLQSRCAVGDLAGAGAHAAAADGLAARWDLPLVGVFTTWYRALRTASGGTTEEGRAAYRAAARSLVGAGMPGVAEGLLPLALLGVDLLHHRPPRFSGDEEWGPYRPWVAPLLRLAADDRDGAVRALAAVPDPPGDLLTEARWALLGRAAIAAGDRVAAARALRGLRPAEGEWAGAASGMLTLGPVSELLPRLVAAAR
;
A
#
# COMPACT_ATOMS: atom_id res chain seq x y z
N MET A 1 14.20 -38.17 -0.64
CA MET A 1 13.28 -37.21 0.01
C MET A 1 13.24 -37.51 1.49
N PRO A 2 13.89 -36.71 2.36
CA PRO A 2 13.74 -36.88 3.80
C PRO A 2 12.44 -36.21 4.28
N ALA A 3 11.78 -36.89 5.21
CA ALA A 3 10.46 -36.56 5.73
C ALA A 3 10.42 -35.23 6.50
N ALA A 4 9.33 -34.48 6.29
CA ALA A 4 9.00 -33.27 7.04
C ALA A 4 8.66 -33.63 8.49
N GLY A 5 9.34 -32.99 9.45
CA GLY A 5 8.99 -33.05 10.87
C GLY A 5 7.73 -32.22 11.17
N PRO A 6 6.96 -32.56 12.22
CA PRO A 6 5.74 -31.86 12.55
C PRO A 6 6.07 -30.50 13.20
N GLY A 7 5.64 -29.39 12.58
CA GLY A 7 5.68 -28.06 13.21
C GLY A 7 6.03 -26.86 12.34
N ALA A 8 6.16 -26.99 11.02
CA ALA A 8 6.53 -25.88 10.14
C ALA A 8 5.41 -25.49 9.18
N ASP A 9 4.38 -24.77 9.63
CA ASP A 9 3.36 -24.20 8.73
C ASP A 9 2.78 -22.84 9.21
N THR A 10 3.56 -22.07 9.96
CA THR A 10 3.26 -20.64 10.14
C THR A 10 4.54 -19.85 10.02
N PRO A 11 4.64 -18.88 9.09
CA PRO A 11 5.77 -17.98 9.04
C PRO A 11 5.99 -17.35 10.42
N PRO A 12 7.24 -17.22 10.88
CA PRO A 12 7.53 -16.65 12.19
C PRO A 12 6.87 -15.28 12.32
N GLY A 13 5.94 -15.16 13.28
CA GLY A 13 5.19 -13.93 13.52
C GLY A 13 6.05 -12.80 14.10
N PRO A 14 5.45 -11.65 14.44
CA PRO A 14 6.18 -10.47 14.92
C PRO A 14 7.17 -10.69 16.09
N PRO A 15 6.88 -11.54 17.10
CA PRO A 15 7.85 -11.86 18.15
C PRO A 15 9.13 -12.48 17.59
N ALA A 16 9.01 -13.46 16.69
CA ALA A 16 10.15 -14.15 16.10
C ALA A 16 10.99 -13.21 15.20
N ALA A 17 10.36 -12.28 14.46
CA ALA A 17 11.09 -11.27 13.71
C ALA A 17 11.89 -10.32 14.63
N ARG A 18 11.32 -9.91 15.77
CA ARG A 18 12.05 -9.10 16.78
C ARG A 18 13.19 -9.89 17.40
N ASP A 19 12.99 -11.16 17.68
CA ASP A 19 14.01 -12.05 18.23
C ASP A 19 15.18 -12.23 17.25
N ALA A 20 14.88 -12.42 15.96
CA ALA A 20 15.88 -12.49 14.90
C ALA A 20 16.73 -11.22 14.83
N VAL A 21 16.11 -10.03 14.86
CA VAL A 21 16.86 -8.75 14.88
C VAL A 21 17.72 -8.64 16.14
N ARG A 22 17.20 -8.99 17.32
CA ARG A 22 18.00 -8.97 18.56
C ARG A 22 19.18 -9.93 18.52
N LEU A 23 18.99 -11.13 17.96
CA LEU A 23 20.04 -12.14 17.80
C LEU A 23 21.11 -11.68 16.82
N ALA A 24 20.71 -11.17 15.65
CA ALA A 24 21.63 -10.64 14.64
C ALA A 24 22.51 -9.51 15.19
N ARG A 25 21.93 -8.59 15.98
CA ARG A 25 22.69 -7.52 16.65
C ARG A 25 23.73 -8.06 17.63
N ARG A 26 23.43 -9.13 18.38
CA ARG A 26 24.38 -9.74 19.31
C ARG A 26 25.54 -10.45 18.61
N LEU A 27 25.27 -11.03 17.45
CA LEU A 27 26.28 -11.72 16.64
C LEU A 27 27.20 -10.75 15.89
N GLY A 28 26.77 -9.51 15.67
CA GLY A 28 27.59 -8.49 15.02
C GLY A 28 27.77 -8.70 13.52
N ASP A 29 26.98 -9.57 12.90
CA ASP A 29 26.98 -9.82 11.45
C ASP A 29 26.03 -8.83 10.73
N PRO A 30 26.56 -7.92 9.89
CA PRO A 30 25.75 -6.94 9.17
C PRO A 30 24.78 -7.54 8.15
N ALA A 31 25.16 -8.62 7.45
CA ALA A 31 24.32 -9.24 6.45
C ALA A 31 23.14 -9.97 7.10
N LEU A 32 23.40 -10.64 8.22
CA LEU A 32 22.36 -11.27 9.04
C LEU A 32 21.40 -10.23 9.62
N LEU A 33 21.92 -9.09 10.09
CA LEU A 33 21.08 -8.00 10.59
C LEU A 33 20.21 -7.40 9.46
N ALA A 34 20.77 -7.16 8.28
CA ALA A 34 20.02 -6.67 7.13
C ALA A 34 18.88 -7.63 6.74
N PHE A 35 19.15 -8.94 6.73
CA PHE A 35 18.14 -9.97 6.49
C PHE A 35 17.04 -9.98 7.57
N ALA A 36 17.43 -9.91 8.85
CA ALA A 36 16.48 -9.86 9.96
C ALA A 36 15.60 -8.59 9.93
N LEU A 37 16.17 -7.43 9.55
CA LEU A 37 15.43 -6.18 9.37
C LEU A 37 14.43 -6.27 8.22
N ASN A 38 14.79 -6.90 7.10
CA ASN A 38 13.83 -7.18 6.02
C ASN A 38 12.69 -8.10 6.51
N GLY A 39 13.00 -9.15 7.27
CA GLY A 39 12.00 -10.00 7.90
C GLY A 39 11.07 -9.23 8.85
N ALA A 40 11.62 -8.31 9.66
CA ALA A 40 10.84 -7.44 10.52
C ALA A 40 9.94 -6.48 9.73
N PHE A 41 10.43 -5.89 8.64
CA PHE A 41 9.64 -5.04 7.74
C PHE A 41 8.40 -5.77 7.21
N MET A 42 8.54 -7.04 6.79
CA MET A 42 7.40 -7.85 6.32
C MET A 42 6.30 -8.06 7.39
N GLN A 43 6.60 -7.87 8.68
CA GLN A 43 5.63 -7.98 9.78
C GLN A 43 4.90 -6.66 10.08
N GLU A 44 5.25 -5.58 9.39
CA GLU A 44 4.73 -4.22 9.62
C GLU A 44 3.52 -3.88 8.72
N PHE A 45 2.90 -4.89 8.09
CA PHE A 45 1.68 -4.77 7.27
C PHE A 45 0.42 -5.29 7.96
N ARG A 46 0.55 -5.86 9.17
CA ARG A 46 -0.55 -6.52 9.89
C ARG A 46 -1.72 -5.61 10.30
N SER A 47 -1.52 -4.30 10.28
CA SER A 47 -2.53 -3.30 10.62
C SER A 47 -2.23 -2.01 9.88
N THR A 48 -3.22 -1.14 9.79
CA THR A 48 -3.06 0.21 9.27
C THR A 48 -2.15 1.05 10.19
N GLY A 49 -1.60 2.14 9.65
CA GLY A 49 -0.95 3.17 10.49
C GLY A 49 0.47 2.83 10.94
N ARG A 50 1.17 1.99 10.19
CA ARG A 50 2.50 1.47 10.55
C ARG A 50 3.64 2.09 9.73
N SER A 51 3.39 3.16 8.98
CA SER A 51 4.41 3.79 8.13
C SER A 51 5.64 4.25 8.90
N ALA A 52 5.46 4.78 10.11
CA ALA A 52 6.55 5.20 10.99
C ALA A 52 7.45 4.03 11.43
N ALA A 53 6.86 2.86 11.73
CA ALA A 53 7.63 1.66 12.08
C ALA A 53 8.44 1.15 10.87
N ARG A 54 7.81 1.14 9.69
CA ARG A 54 8.50 0.83 8.41
C ARG A 54 9.62 1.82 8.13
N ALA A 55 9.42 3.11 8.40
CA ALA A 55 10.45 4.14 8.21
C ALA A 55 11.66 3.94 9.12
N GLY A 56 11.44 3.57 10.39
CA GLY A 56 12.51 3.24 11.33
C GLY A 56 13.37 2.06 10.84
N ILE A 57 12.72 0.98 10.38
CA ILE A 57 13.42 -0.19 9.82
C ILE A 57 14.18 0.20 8.55
N GLY A 58 13.54 0.95 7.63
CA GLY A 58 14.17 1.41 6.39
C GLY A 58 15.40 2.28 6.64
N ALA A 59 15.36 3.18 7.63
CA ALA A 59 16.49 4.04 7.98
C ALA A 59 17.68 3.24 8.54
N GLU A 60 17.42 2.30 9.46
CA GLU A 60 18.46 1.41 9.99
C GLU A 60 19.07 0.53 8.89
N LEU A 61 18.23 -0.03 8.02
CA LEU A 61 18.67 -0.84 6.88
C LEU A 61 19.53 -0.03 5.90
N LEU A 62 19.15 1.23 5.62
CA LEU A 62 19.90 2.10 4.72
C LEU A 62 21.31 2.39 5.26
N GLU A 63 21.41 2.78 6.54
CA GLU A 63 22.69 3.06 7.18
C GLU A 63 23.60 1.82 7.19
N LEU A 64 23.05 0.68 7.60
CA LEU A 64 23.76 -0.59 7.61
C LEU A 64 24.24 -1.00 6.22
N ALA A 65 23.37 -0.90 5.21
CA ALA A 65 23.70 -1.28 3.84
C ALA A 65 24.80 -0.40 3.26
N ARG A 66 24.75 0.92 3.48
CA ARG A 66 25.78 1.85 3.00
C ARG A 66 27.13 1.61 3.67
N ARG A 67 27.14 1.41 4.99
CA ARG A 67 28.36 1.15 5.76
C ARG A 67 29.09 -0.12 5.30
N HIS A 68 28.35 -1.13 4.85
CA HIS A 68 28.91 -2.43 4.49
C HIS A 68 28.83 -2.75 2.99
N GLY A 69 28.48 -1.79 2.13
CA GLY A 69 28.44 -1.96 0.67
C GLY A 69 27.38 -2.95 0.18
N MET A 70 26.26 -3.11 0.89
CA MET A 70 25.20 -4.08 0.57
C MET A 70 24.13 -3.50 -0.37
N VAL A 71 24.49 -3.29 -1.63
CA VAL A 71 23.68 -2.57 -2.63
C VAL A 71 22.22 -3.02 -2.72
N ARG A 72 21.93 -4.32 -2.71
CA ARG A 72 20.54 -4.81 -2.80
C ARG A 72 19.70 -4.39 -1.60
N PHE A 73 20.29 -4.40 -0.40
CA PHE A 73 19.65 -3.91 0.81
C PHE A 73 19.53 -2.38 0.82
N GLU A 74 20.49 -1.66 0.22
CA GLU A 74 20.40 -0.21 0.03
C GLU A 74 19.21 0.18 -0.85
N VAL A 75 19.03 -0.52 -1.98
CA VAL A 75 17.86 -0.35 -2.86
C VAL A 75 16.56 -0.67 -2.12
N LEU A 76 16.50 -1.80 -1.41
CA LEU A 76 15.33 -2.15 -0.59
C LEU A 76 15.01 -1.05 0.43
N ALA A 77 16.02 -0.56 1.15
CA ALA A 77 15.85 0.50 2.14
C ALA A 77 15.28 1.78 1.51
N HIS A 78 15.76 2.17 0.32
CA HIS A 78 15.19 3.30 -0.42
C HIS A 78 13.73 3.08 -0.81
N LEU A 79 13.34 1.89 -1.26
CA LEU A 79 11.94 1.59 -1.58
C LEU A 79 11.04 1.62 -0.34
N VAL A 80 11.50 1.07 0.79
CA VAL A 80 10.78 1.14 2.08
C VAL A 80 10.59 2.59 2.53
N LEU A 81 11.64 3.41 2.45
CA LEU A 81 11.57 4.81 2.85
C LEU A 81 10.70 5.63 1.90
N LEU A 82 10.74 5.37 0.59
CA LEU A 82 9.82 5.95 -0.40
C LEU A 82 8.36 5.67 -0.03
N GLN A 83 8.03 4.41 0.28
CA GLN A 83 6.70 3.97 0.68
C GLN A 83 6.24 4.67 1.96
N SER A 84 7.08 4.68 3.00
CA SER A 84 6.77 5.34 4.26
C SER A 84 6.58 6.85 4.13
N ARG A 85 7.35 7.51 3.25
CA ARG A 85 7.22 8.95 2.98
C ARG A 85 5.94 9.26 2.21
N CYS A 86 5.59 8.44 1.22
CA CYS A 86 4.30 8.54 0.53
C CYS A 86 3.13 8.39 1.50
N ALA A 87 3.21 7.47 2.45
CA ALA A 87 2.16 7.22 3.43
C ALA A 87 1.79 8.49 4.22
N VAL A 88 2.73 9.38 4.51
CA VAL A 88 2.49 10.62 5.29
C VAL A 88 2.39 11.87 4.41
N GLY A 89 2.32 11.71 3.08
CA GLY A 89 2.24 12.83 2.14
C GLY A 89 3.56 13.59 1.91
N ASP A 90 4.69 13.10 2.41
CA ASP A 90 6.02 13.67 2.13
C ASP A 90 6.52 13.22 0.75
N LEU A 91 5.90 13.77 -0.29
CA LEU A 91 6.20 13.39 -1.67
C LEU A 91 7.58 13.87 -2.11
N ALA A 92 8.12 14.95 -1.54
CA ALA A 92 9.47 15.43 -1.84
C ALA A 92 10.53 14.47 -1.28
N GLY A 93 10.40 14.07 -0.01
CA GLY A 93 11.28 13.08 0.60
C GLY A 93 11.18 11.71 -0.08
N ALA A 94 9.98 11.29 -0.48
CA ALA A 94 9.80 10.09 -1.30
C ALA A 94 10.56 10.18 -2.64
N GLY A 95 10.57 11.36 -3.26
CA GLY A 95 11.25 11.61 -4.54
C GLY A 95 12.77 11.50 -4.44
N ALA A 96 13.36 11.94 -3.33
CA ALA A 96 14.79 11.76 -3.08
C ALA A 96 15.18 10.27 -3.01
N HIS A 97 14.35 9.45 -2.35
CA HIS A 97 14.57 8.00 -2.30
C HIS A 97 14.30 7.31 -3.64
N ALA A 98 13.30 7.76 -4.41
CA ALA A 98 13.08 7.28 -5.77
C ALA A 98 14.32 7.49 -6.64
N ALA A 99 14.86 8.70 -6.65
CA ALA A 99 16.04 9.05 -7.44
C ALA A 99 17.29 8.25 -7.03
N ALA A 100 17.49 8.05 -5.73
CA ALA A 100 18.59 7.22 -5.23
C ALA A 100 18.44 5.75 -5.66
N ALA A 101 17.23 5.19 -5.56
CA ALA A 101 16.94 3.83 -6.01
C ALA A 101 17.15 3.67 -7.51
N ASP A 102 16.70 4.63 -8.33
CA ASP A 102 16.92 4.64 -9.78
C ASP A 102 18.41 4.67 -10.15
N GLY A 103 19.20 5.50 -9.46
CA GLY A 103 20.65 5.59 -9.69
C GLY A 103 21.37 4.28 -9.38
N LEU A 104 21.00 3.61 -8.28
CA LEU A 104 21.53 2.28 -7.94
C LEU A 104 21.05 1.22 -8.95
N ALA A 105 19.78 1.25 -9.34
CA ALA A 105 19.20 0.30 -10.28
C ALA A 105 19.85 0.37 -11.67
N ALA A 106 20.13 1.58 -12.16
CA ALA A 106 20.83 1.78 -13.42
C ALA A 106 22.26 1.24 -13.37
N ARG A 107 22.94 1.38 -12.22
CA ARG A 107 24.33 0.93 -12.05
C ARG A 107 24.45 -0.60 -11.93
N TRP A 108 23.43 -1.25 -11.37
CA TRP A 108 23.47 -2.67 -10.98
C TRP A 108 22.48 -3.55 -11.75
N ASP A 109 21.92 -3.03 -12.84
CA ASP A 109 20.96 -3.72 -13.71
C ASP A 109 19.78 -4.35 -12.94
N LEU A 110 19.07 -3.50 -12.18
CA LEU A 110 17.90 -3.89 -11.36
C LEU A 110 16.60 -3.32 -11.96
N PRO A 111 16.13 -3.82 -13.12
CA PRO A 111 15.06 -3.17 -13.90
C PRO A 111 13.72 -3.04 -13.16
N LEU A 112 13.40 -3.97 -12.23
CA LEU A 112 12.15 -3.94 -11.47
C LEU A 112 12.03 -2.71 -10.54
N VAL A 113 13.13 -2.09 -10.14
CA VAL A 113 13.11 -0.87 -9.33
C VAL A 113 12.40 0.27 -10.06
N GLY A 114 12.65 0.38 -11.37
CA GLY A 114 12.06 1.41 -12.22
C GLY A 114 10.53 1.34 -12.31
N VAL A 115 9.94 0.16 -12.09
CA VAL A 115 8.48 0.00 -12.00
C VAL A 115 7.95 0.78 -10.80
N PHE A 116 8.50 0.54 -9.61
CA PHE A 116 8.06 1.21 -8.37
C PHE A 116 8.25 2.72 -8.43
N THR A 117 9.41 3.20 -8.90
CA THR A 117 9.68 4.64 -8.98
C THR A 117 8.81 5.33 -10.05
N THR A 118 8.47 4.64 -11.14
CA THR A 118 7.51 5.14 -12.15
C THR A 118 6.10 5.28 -11.57
N TRP A 119 5.64 4.29 -10.80
CA TRP A 119 4.34 4.35 -10.13
C TRP A 119 4.28 5.43 -9.05
N TYR A 120 5.37 5.63 -8.30
CA TYR A 120 5.50 6.77 -7.39
C TYR A 120 5.37 8.11 -8.13
N ARG A 121 6.02 8.28 -9.28
CA ARG A 121 5.89 9.53 -10.07
C ARG A 121 4.45 9.76 -10.53
N ALA A 122 3.72 8.70 -10.86
CA ALA A 122 2.29 8.79 -11.17
C ALA A 122 1.46 9.17 -9.94
N LEU A 123 1.72 8.56 -8.78
CA LEU A 123 1.11 8.95 -7.50
C LEU A 123 1.34 10.43 -7.19
N ARG A 124 2.58 10.92 -7.33
CA ARG A 124 2.92 12.32 -7.11
C ARG A 124 2.14 13.26 -8.05
N THR A 125 2.03 12.87 -9.32
CA THR A 125 1.28 13.64 -10.32
C THR A 125 -0.21 13.66 -9.99
N ALA A 126 -0.80 12.51 -9.64
CA ALA A 126 -2.21 12.44 -9.24
C ALA A 126 -2.51 13.26 -7.98
N SER A 127 -1.56 13.31 -7.04
CA SER A 127 -1.68 14.04 -5.77
C SER A 127 -1.60 15.56 -5.92
N GLY A 128 -0.79 16.06 -6.84
CA GLY A 128 -0.53 17.49 -7.00
C GLY A 128 -1.14 18.14 -8.26
N GLY A 129 -1.57 17.35 -9.24
CA GLY A 129 -2.12 17.81 -10.51
C GLY A 129 -3.64 17.69 -10.60
N THR A 130 -4.17 17.87 -11.80
CA THR A 130 -5.58 17.70 -12.13
C THR A 130 -6.00 16.23 -12.22
N THR A 131 -7.32 15.98 -12.24
CA THR A 131 -7.89 14.63 -12.44
C THR A 131 -7.40 14.01 -13.76
N GLU A 132 -7.34 14.80 -14.82
CA GLU A 132 -6.90 14.38 -16.15
C GLU A 132 -5.41 14.02 -16.16
N GLU A 133 -4.56 14.85 -15.57
CA GLU A 133 -3.12 14.60 -15.45
C GLU A 133 -2.84 13.34 -14.62
N GLY A 134 -3.51 13.18 -13.47
CA GLY A 134 -3.38 11.99 -12.62
C GLY A 134 -3.78 10.70 -13.34
N ARG A 135 -4.92 10.72 -14.06
CA ARG A 135 -5.38 9.56 -14.84
C ARG A 135 -4.42 9.23 -15.98
N ALA A 136 -3.92 10.24 -16.69
CA ALA A 136 -2.94 10.06 -17.76
C ALA A 136 -1.64 9.46 -17.20
N ALA A 137 -1.16 9.94 -16.05
CA ALA A 137 0.04 9.45 -15.40
C ALA A 137 -0.09 7.98 -14.97
N TYR A 138 -1.22 7.56 -14.39
CA TYR A 138 -1.43 6.15 -14.04
C TYR A 138 -1.53 5.23 -15.25
N ARG A 139 -2.20 5.65 -16.33
CA ARG A 139 -2.20 4.88 -17.58
C ARG A 139 -0.80 4.76 -18.17
N ALA A 140 0.03 5.81 -18.04
CA ALA A 140 1.42 5.76 -18.46
C ALA A 140 2.25 4.79 -17.60
N ALA A 141 2.09 4.83 -16.27
CA ALA A 141 2.77 3.93 -15.35
C ALA A 141 2.34 2.46 -15.54
N ALA A 142 1.08 2.19 -15.87
CA ALA A 142 0.62 0.81 -16.12
C ALA A 142 1.39 0.10 -17.24
N ARG A 143 1.94 0.84 -18.22
CA ARG A 143 2.78 0.25 -19.26
C ARG A 143 4.07 -0.38 -18.72
N SER A 144 4.59 0.08 -17.58
CA SER A 144 5.80 -0.51 -16.97
C SER A 144 5.55 -1.87 -16.33
N LEU A 145 4.28 -2.27 -16.12
CA LEU A 145 3.93 -3.59 -15.59
C LEU A 145 3.81 -4.66 -16.69
N VAL A 146 3.67 -4.25 -17.95
CA VAL A 146 3.60 -5.18 -19.09
C VAL A 146 4.95 -5.88 -19.22
N GLY A 147 4.96 -7.21 -19.10
CA GLY A 147 6.17 -8.01 -19.18
C GLY A 147 7.09 -7.95 -17.95
N ALA A 148 6.69 -7.25 -16.88
CA ALA A 148 7.50 -7.14 -15.66
C ALA A 148 7.48 -8.41 -14.78
N GLY A 149 6.63 -9.41 -15.09
CA GLY A 149 6.53 -10.64 -14.30
C GLY A 149 5.92 -10.43 -12.91
N MET A 150 5.07 -9.42 -12.74
CA MET A 150 4.48 -9.03 -11.44
C MET A 150 2.94 -9.16 -11.42
N PRO A 151 2.35 -10.35 -11.66
CA PRO A 151 0.88 -10.51 -11.72
C PRO A 151 0.20 -10.07 -10.41
N GLY A 152 0.78 -10.39 -9.25
CA GLY A 152 0.25 -9.98 -7.94
C GLY A 152 0.27 -8.47 -7.67
N VAL A 153 0.92 -7.69 -8.53
CA VAL A 153 0.88 -6.21 -8.52
C VAL A 153 0.05 -5.68 -9.68
N ALA A 154 0.09 -6.31 -10.85
CA ALA A 154 -0.58 -5.83 -12.05
C ALA A 154 -2.10 -6.00 -12.01
N GLU A 155 -2.58 -7.12 -11.47
CA GLU A 155 -4.00 -7.46 -11.45
C GLU A 155 -4.81 -6.43 -10.65
N GLY A 156 -5.64 -5.64 -11.33
CA GLY A 156 -6.56 -4.67 -10.74
C GLY A 156 -5.94 -3.35 -10.26
N LEU A 157 -4.62 -3.17 -10.34
CA LEU A 157 -3.98 -1.96 -9.79
C LEU A 157 -4.29 -0.69 -10.59
N LEU A 158 -4.30 -0.75 -11.91
CA LEU A 158 -4.66 0.40 -12.75
C LEU A 158 -6.10 0.88 -12.48
N PRO A 159 -7.16 0.04 -12.57
CA PRO A 159 -8.51 0.51 -12.28
C PRO A 159 -8.65 1.01 -10.84
N LEU A 160 -7.97 0.40 -9.87
CA LEU A 160 -7.94 0.89 -8.48
C LEU A 160 -7.28 2.27 -8.37
N ALA A 161 -6.17 2.51 -9.07
CA ALA A 161 -5.48 3.80 -9.07
C ALA A 161 -6.33 4.90 -9.75
N LEU A 162 -7.03 4.57 -10.85
CA LEU A 162 -7.94 5.50 -11.53
C LEU A 162 -9.15 5.87 -10.67
N LEU A 163 -9.70 4.89 -9.93
CA LEU A 163 -10.71 5.14 -8.90
C LEU A 163 -10.14 6.06 -7.80
N GLY A 164 -8.90 5.83 -7.39
CA GLY A 164 -8.18 6.68 -6.44
C GLY A 164 -8.09 8.14 -6.86
N VAL A 165 -7.86 8.42 -8.15
CA VAL A 165 -7.87 9.80 -8.67
C VAL A 165 -9.24 10.45 -8.46
N ASP A 166 -10.33 9.77 -8.79
CA ASP A 166 -11.67 10.35 -8.59
C ASP A 166 -11.93 10.66 -7.11
N LEU A 167 -11.58 9.73 -6.23
CA LEU A 167 -11.81 9.86 -4.79
C LEU A 167 -10.96 10.97 -4.15
N LEU A 168 -9.70 11.05 -4.55
CA LEU A 168 -8.75 12.08 -4.14
C LEU A 168 -9.24 13.47 -4.55
N HIS A 169 -9.77 13.62 -5.77
CA HIS A 169 -10.27 14.89 -6.31
C HIS A 169 -11.75 15.15 -6.02
N HIS A 170 -12.34 14.38 -5.10
CA HIS A 170 -13.76 14.46 -4.71
C HIS A 170 -14.74 14.43 -5.89
N ARG A 171 -14.40 13.70 -6.95
CA ARG A 171 -15.26 13.46 -8.10
C ARG A 171 -16.07 12.18 -7.89
N PRO A 172 -17.30 12.10 -8.45
CA PRO A 172 -18.01 10.83 -8.54
C PRO A 172 -17.15 9.80 -9.29
N PRO A 173 -16.96 8.58 -8.74
CA PRO A 173 -16.28 7.50 -9.44
C PRO A 173 -16.85 7.24 -10.83
N ARG A 174 -15.98 7.07 -11.81
CA ARG A 174 -16.37 6.71 -13.18
C ARG A 174 -16.12 5.22 -13.41
N PHE A 175 -17.19 4.49 -13.74
CA PHE A 175 -17.12 3.08 -14.08
C PHE A 175 -17.57 2.90 -15.53
N SER A 176 -16.72 2.25 -16.34
CA SER A 176 -17.05 1.83 -17.70
C SER A 176 -17.76 0.48 -17.73
N GLY A 177 -17.56 -0.36 -16.71
CA GLY A 177 -18.09 -1.72 -16.65
C GLY A 177 -17.09 -2.78 -17.12
N ASP A 178 -16.06 -2.35 -17.85
CA ASP A 178 -15.01 -3.22 -18.41
C ASP A 178 -13.78 -3.32 -17.49
N GLU A 179 -13.81 -2.68 -16.31
CA GLU A 179 -12.67 -2.70 -15.39
C GLU A 179 -12.42 -4.09 -14.80
N GLU A 180 -11.21 -4.60 -15.00
CA GLU A 180 -10.72 -5.80 -14.35
C GLU A 180 -10.21 -5.50 -12.94
N TRP A 181 -11.10 -5.55 -11.94
CA TRP A 181 -10.76 -5.22 -10.54
C TRP A 181 -9.83 -6.22 -9.84
N GLY A 182 -9.59 -7.39 -10.44
CA GLY A 182 -8.74 -8.45 -9.88
C GLY A 182 -9.06 -8.76 -8.41
N PRO A 183 -8.03 -8.84 -7.54
CA PRO A 183 -8.23 -9.15 -6.11
C PRO A 183 -8.96 -8.06 -5.33
N TYR A 184 -9.13 -6.85 -5.88
CA TYR A 184 -9.79 -5.72 -5.19
C TYR A 184 -11.31 -5.73 -5.35
N ARG A 185 -11.86 -6.60 -6.20
CA ARG A 185 -13.29 -6.66 -6.51
C ARG A 185 -14.21 -6.64 -5.29
N PRO A 186 -13.95 -7.38 -4.18
CA PRO A 186 -14.83 -7.35 -3.01
C PRO A 186 -15.03 -5.96 -2.41
N TRP A 187 -13.99 -5.11 -2.39
CA TRP A 187 -14.04 -3.78 -1.81
C TRP A 187 -14.58 -2.71 -2.76
N VAL A 188 -14.63 -2.99 -4.06
CA VAL A 188 -15.17 -2.08 -5.08
C VAL A 188 -16.64 -2.41 -5.42
N ALA A 189 -17.07 -3.67 -5.26
CA ALA A 189 -18.41 -4.12 -5.59
C ALA A 189 -19.55 -3.27 -4.98
N PRO A 190 -19.48 -2.82 -3.70
CA PRO A 190 -20.49 -1.91 -3.16
C PRO A 190 -20.60 -0.57 -3.91
N LEU A 191 -19.48 0.02 -4.35
CA LEU A 191 -19.48 1.27 -5.11
C LEU A 191 -20.07 1.10 -6.51
N LEU A 192 -19.81 -0.04 -7.16
CA LEU A 192 -20.41 -0.37 -8.46
C LEU A 192 -21.94 -0.47 -8.36
N ARG A 193 -22.44 -1.08 -7.27
CA ARG A 193 -23.88 -1.20 -6.99
C ARG A 193 -24.53 0.17 -6.78
N LEU A 194 -23.89 1.02 -5.99
CA LEU A 194 -24.34 2.40 -5.78
C LEU A 194 -24.36 3.22 -7.07
N ALA A 195 -23.36 3.07 -7.94
CA ALA A 195 -23.33 3.75 -9.24
C ALA A 195 -24.44 3.28 -10.19
N ALA A 196 -24.95 2.06 -10.00
CA ALA A 196 -26.10 1.51 -10.72
C ALA A 196 -27.44 1.79 -10.02
N ASP A 197 -27.48 2.68 -9.02
CA ASP A 197 -28.65 2.99 -8.19
C ASP A 197 -29.24 1.77 -7.44
N ASP A 198 -28.46 0.70 -7.27
CA ASP A 198 -28.83 -0.53 -6.54
C ASP A 198 -28.37 -0.44 -5.08
N ARG A 199 -29.06 0.38 -4.29
CA ARG A 199 -28.72 0.60 -2.87
C ARG A 199 -28.81 -0.67 -2.04
N ASP A 200 -29.85 -1.47 -2.23
CA ASP A 200 -30.03 -2.73 -1.49
C ASP A 200 -28.93 -3.75 -1.84
N GLY A 201 -28.54 -3.83 -3.11
CA GLY A 201 -27.41 -4.62 -3.55
C GLY A 201 -26.09 -4.12 -2.96
N ALA A 202 -25.91 -2.81 -2.81
CA ALA A 202 -24.75 -2.24 -2.15
C ALA A 202 -24.67 -2.63 -0.66
N VAL A 203 -25.78 -2.58 0.09
CA VAL A 203 -25.84 -3.00 1.49
C VAL A 203 -25.54 -4.50 1.63
N ARG A 204 -26.12 -5.35 0.76
CA ARG A 204 -25.79 -6.78 0.74
C ARG A 204 -24.32 -7.03 0.43
N ALA A 205 -23.74 -6.28 -0.52
CA ALA A 205 -22.33 -6.38 -0.84
C ALA A 205 -21.45 -5.94 0.34
N LEU A 206 -21.77 -4.84 1.03
CA LEU A 206 -21.07 -4.35 2.23
C LEU A 206 -21.01 -5.39 3.34
N ALA A 207 -22.12 -6.09 3.59
CA ALA A 207 -22.18 -7.17 4.58
C ALA A 207 -21.26 -8.34 4.24
N ALA A 208 -21.05 -8.62 2.95
CA ALA A 208 -20.20 -9.70 2.46
C ALA A 208 -18.71 -9.33 2.31
N VAL A 209 -18.34 -8.04 2.43
CA VAL A 209 -16.94 -7.62 2.27
C VAL A 209 -16.08 -8.16 3.43
N PRO A 210 -15.02 -8.94 3.13
CA PRO A 210 -14.09 -9.42 4.15
C PRO A 210 -13.26 -8.27 4.72
N ASP A 211 -12.74 -8.47 5.93
CA ASP A 211 -11.73 -7.55 6.46
C ASP A 211 -10.51 -7.55 5.51
N PRO A 212 -9.97 -6.37 5.13
CA PRO A 212 -8.76 -6.27 4.33
C PRO A 212 -7.61 -7.10 4.91
N PRO A 213 -6.87 -7.86 4.07
CA PRO A 213 -5.64 -8.51 4.50
C PRO A 213 -4.61 -7.45 4.92
N GLY A 214 -3.66 -7.84 5.76
CA GLY A 214 -2.52 -7.00 6.14
C GLY A 214 -1.46 -6.96 5.05
N ASP A 215 -1.51 -5.96 4.17
CA ASP A 215 -0.60 -5.74 3.05
C ASP A 215 -0.42 -4.23 2.78
N LEU A 216 0.25 -3.87 1.68
CA LEU A 216 0.52 -2.48 1.28
C LEU A 216 -0.72 -1.65 0.93
N LEU A 217 -1.89 -2.28 0.76
CA LEU A 217 -3.15 -1.66 0.31
C LEU A 217 -4.29 -1.86 1.33
N THR A 218 -3.99 -2.27 2.56
CA THR A 218 -4.96 -2.41 3.65
C THR A 218 -5.73 -1.11 3.88
N GLU A 219 -5.05 0.04 3.96
CA GLU A 219 -5.67 1.35 4.15
C GLU A 219 -6.58 1.72 2.97
N ALA A 220 -6.16 1.43 1.73
CA ALA A 220 -6.98 1.70 0.54
C ALA A 220 -8.29 0.91 0.58
N ARG A 221 -8.22 -0.39 0.89
CA ARG A 221 -9.41 -1.26 0.98
C ARG A 221 -10.36 -0.85 2.10
N TRP A 222 -9.83 -0.47 3.27
CA TRP A 222 -10.67 0.09 4.33
C TRP A 222 -11.32 1.44 3.94
N ALA A 223 -10.59 2.30 3.24
CA ALA A 223 -11.14 3.57 2.75
C ALA A 223 -12.24 3.37 1.69
N LEU A 224 -12.12 2.37 0.81
CA LEU A 224 -13.19 2.00 -0.12
C LEU A 224 -14.44 1.50 0.63
N LEU A 225 -14.27 0.58 1.58
CA LEU A 225 -15.38 0.11 2.43
C LEU A 225 -16.07 1.28 3.13
N GLY A 226 -15.29 2.18 3.73
CA GLY A 226 -15.80 3.33 4.45
C GLY A 226 -16.59 4.30 3.56
N ARG A 227 -16.07 4.60 2.35
CA ARG A 227 -16.75 5.48 1.39
C ARG A 227 -18.05 4.87 0.89
N ALA A 228 -18.06 3.56 0.60
CA ALA A 228 -19.27 2.84 0.23
C ALA A 228 -20.30 2.81 1.36
N ALA A 229 -19.86 2.58 2.61
CA ALA A 229 -20.72 2.59 3.77
C ALA A 229 -21.39 3.94 4.01
N ILE A 230 -20.63 5.04 3.88
CA ILE A 230 -21.18 6.41 3.97
C ILE A 230 -22.24 6.64 2.89
N ALA A 231 -21.96 6.28 1.63
CA ALA A 231 -22.89 6.48 0.53
C ALA A 231 -24.16 5.61 0.66
N ALA A 232 -24.03 4.37 1.13
CA ALA A 232 -25.16 3.47 1.37
C ALA A 232 -25.92 3.74 2.68
N GLY A 233 -25.38 4.59 3.57
CA GLY A 233 -25.92 4.81 4.92
C GLY A 233 -25.80 3.59 5.85
N ASP A 234 -24.83 2.71 5.60
CA ASP A 234 -24.60 1.49 6.39
C ASP A 234 -23.74 1.79 7.62
N ARG A 235 -24.39 1.87 8.79
CA ARG A 235 -23.74 2.19 10.06
C ARG A 235 -22.74 1.12 10.52
N VAL A 236 -23.04 -0.15 10.27
CA VAL A 236 -22.19 -1.27 10.73
C VAL A 236 -20.90 -1.30 9.92
N ALA A 237 -20.99 -1.16 8.60
CA ALA A 237 -19.82 -1.07 7.73
C ALA A 237 -19.02 0.22 8.00
N ALA A 238 -19.68 1.35 8.26
CA ALA A 238 -18.99 2.60 8.64
C ALA A 238 -18.21 2.44 9.94
N ALA A 239 -18.78 1.80 10.96
CA ALA A 239 -18.10 1.51 12.22
C ALA A 239 -16.92 0.54 12.05
N ARG A 240 -17.04 -0.46 11.17
CA ARG A 240 -15.93 -1.37 10.81
C ARG A 240 -14.78 -0.59 10.16
N ALA A 241 -15.06 0.20 9.13
CA ALA A 241 -14.06 1.01 8.45
C ALA A 241 -13.40 2.04 9.38
N LEU A 242 -14.18 2.68 10.27
CA LEU A 242 -13.67 3.60 11.28
C LEU A 242 -12.64 2.92 12.19
N ARG A 243 -12.95 1.73 12.71
CA ARG A 243 -12.00 0.97 13.55
C ARG A 243 -10.74 0.59 12.79
N GLY A 244 -10.89 0.16 11.54
CA GLY A 244 -9.78 -0.24 10.68
C GLY A 244 -8.85 0.90 10.27
N LEU A 245 -9.38 2.11 10.05
CA LEU A 245 -8.60 3.26 9.58
C LEU A 245 -8.03 4.16 10.68
N ARG A 246 -8.62 4.16 11.86
CA ARG A 246 -8.20 5.06 12.94
C ARG A 246 -6.69 5.02 13.27
N PRO A 247 -6.00 3.87 13.26
CA PRO A 247 -4.54 3.86 13.46
C PRO A 247 -3.76 4.64 12.39
N ALA A 248 -4.32 4.78 11.18
CA ALA A 248 -3.75 5.49 10.04
C ALA A 248 -4.24 6.94 9.90
N GLU A 249 -4.72 7.59 10.97
CA GLU A 249 -5.21 8.98 10.93
C GLU A 249 -4.21 9.96 10.30
N GLY A 250 -2.92 9.79 10.59
CA GLY A 250 -1.82 10.59 10.02
C GLY A 250 -1.31 10.13 8.66
N GLU A 251 -1.97 9.16 8.02
CA GLU A 251 -1.55 8.57 6.75
C GLU A 251 -2.55 8.82 5.61
N TRP A 252 -2.10 8.58 4.38
CA TRP A 252 -2.89 8.64 3.16
C TRP A 252 -3.25 7.23 2.72
N ALA A 253 -4.54 6.98 2.49
CA ALA A 253 -5.05 5.65 2.20
C ALA A 253 -4.45 5.09 0.91
N GLY A 254 -3.70 3.99 1.02
CA GLY A 254 -3.01 3.33 -0.10
C GLY A 254 -1.63 3.88 -0.44
N ALA A 255 -1.27 5.09 0.02
CA ALA A 255 0.00 5.73 -0.33
C ALA A 255 1.21 4.99 0.27
N ALA A 256 1.00 4.18 1.31
CA ALA A 256 1.99 3.24 1.84
C ALA A 256 2.47 2.19 0.83
N SER A 257 1.75 1.95 -0.27
CA SER A 257 2.23 1.15 -1.39
C SER A 257 3.34 1.85 -2.20
N GLY A 258 3.41 3.17 -2.13
CA GLY A 258 4.19 4.01 -3.05
C GLY A 258 3.62 4.05 -4.47
N MET A 259 2.47 3.41 -4.73
CA MET A 259 1.94 3.22 -6.08
C MET A 259 0.62 3.96 -6.32
N LEU A 260 -0.28 4.03 -5.35
CA LEU A 260 -1.54 4.77 -5.48
C LEU A 260 -1.95 5.48 -4.18
N THR A 261 -2.92 6.38 -4.25
CA THR A 261 -3.55 6.97 -3.06
C THR A 261 -5.04 7.23 -3.29
N LEU A 262 -5.84 7.12 -2.23
CA LEU A 262 -7.25 7.51 -2.17
C LEU A 262 -7.47 8.79 -1.34
N GLY A 263 -6.37 9.48 -1.00
CA GLY A 263 -6.34 10.72 -0.21
C GLY A 263 -6.09 10.52 1.29
N PRO A 264 -6.04 11.62 2.06
CA PRO A 264 -5.76 11.59 3.49
C PRO A 264 -6.85 10.85 4.27
N VAL A 265 -6.45 9.97 5.19
CA VAL A 265 -7.39 9.26 6.07
C VAL A 265 -8.10 10.24 7.02
N SER A 266 -7.40 11.29 7.45
CA SER A 266 -7.91 12.36 8.31
C SER A 266 -9.17 13.05 7.74
N GLU A 267 -9.34 13.10 6.41
CA GLU A 267 -10.54 13.65 5.78
C GLU A 267 -11.74 12.69 5.83
N LEU A 268 -11.47 11.38 5.83
CA LEU A 268 -12.50 10.35 5.82
C LEU A 268 -13.03 10.04 7.24
N LEU A 269 -12.16 10.10 8.26
CA LEU A 269 -12.52 9.72 9.63
C LEU A 269 -13.72 10.49 10.22
N PRO A 270 -13.84 11.83 10.11
CA PRO A 270 -14.99 12.56 10.64
C PRO A 270 -16.32 12.13 9.99
N ARG A 271 -16.29 11.83 8.69
CA ARG A 271 -17.46 11.36 7.93
C ARG A 271 -17.88 9.96 8.38
N LEU A 272 -16.91 9.08 8.65
CA LEU A 272 -17.18 7.76 9.20
C LEU A 272 -17.75 7.83 10.62
N VAL A 273 -17.24 8.74 11.46
CA VAL A 273 -17.81 8.98 12.80
C VAL A 273 -19.27 9.40 12.71
N ALA A 274 -19.60 10.31 11.78
CA ALA A 274 -20.99 10.73 11.57
C ALA A 274 -21.88 9.58 11.06
N ALA A 275 -21.40 8.80 10.10
CA ALA A 275 -22.13 7.68 9.51
C ALA A 275 -22.27 6.46 10.44
N ALA A 276 -21.41 6.32 11.45
CA ALA A 276 -21.46 5.23 12.42
C ALA A 276 -22.46 5.48 13.58
N ARG A 277 -23.06 6.67 13.66
CA ARG A 277 -24.13 7.02 14.63
C ARG A 277 -25.48 6.54 14.09
#